data_AF-A0AAV8DQQ6-F1
#
_entry.id   AF-A0AAV8DQQ6-F1
#
_cell.length_a   1.000
_cell.length_b   1.000
_cell.length_c   1.000
_cell.angle_alpha   90.00
_cell.angle_beta   90.00
_cell.angle_gamma   90.00
#
_symmetry.space_group_name_H-M   'P 1'
#
loop_
_entity.id
_entity.type
_entity.pdbx_description
1 polymer ?
#
loop_
_entity_poly.entity_id
_entity_poly.type
_entity_poly.pdbx_seq_one_letter_code
_entity_poly.pdbx_strand_id
1 'polypeptide(L)'
;MPPRRRDRRKPATSTDPVQSDRPDQADGSKPHLGFTPSRVVFLFVLFLSSISLLIIYLPSGTSPVPPATVLSVYERGLVTPDISYKDILAENERVSENRSHRHFVNPVLAYVTPWNSKGYDMAKVFNSKFTHISPVWYQLKSEGNKLILQGQHDVDLGWISELRKGGNLLVVPRILLEAIPAEVLVKKKQLRRQ
;
A
#
# COMPACT_ATOMS: atom_id res chain seq x y z
N MET A 1 63.19 18.48 -43.40
CA MET A 1 62.90 19.38 -42.28
C MET A 1 62.09 18.59 -41.24
N PRO A 2 62.34 18.77 -39.93
CA PRO A 2 63.20 17.89 -39.10
C PRO A 2 62.46 17.34 -37.86
N PRO A 3 63.09 16.73 -36.81
CA PRO A 3 64.47 16.19 -36.62
C PRO A 3 64.41 14.67 -36.24
N ARG A 4 65.44 13.90 -35.80
CA ARG A 4 66.92 13.85 -35.84
C ARG A 4 67.35 12.96 -34.64
N ARG A 5 68.17 11.94 -34.88
CA ARG A 5 69.19 11.30 -33.98
C ARG A 5 68.85 10.88 -32.54
N ARG A 6 69.16 9.61 -32.22
CA ARG A 6 70.41 9.12 -31.56
C ARG A 6 70.41 7.58 -31.58
N ASP A 7 71.35 6.90 -32.23
CA ASP A 7 72.72 6.54 -31.80
C ASP A 7 72.79 5.83 -30.42
N ARG A 8 73.16 4.53 -30.37
CA ARG A 8 74.56 4.05 -30.21
C ARG A 8 74.70 2.65 -29.55
N ARG A 9 75.64 1.84 -30.12
CA ARG A 9 76.35 0.60 -29.66
C ARG A 9 75.55 -0.71 -29.65
N LYS A 10 75.80 -1.76 -30.47
CA LYS A 10 76.98 -2.61 -30.85
C LYS A 10 77.46 -3.63 -29.78
N PRO A 11 77.91 -4.83 -30.20
CA PRO A 11 77.70 -6.13 -29.53
C PRO A 11 78.99 -6.85 -29.08
N ALA A 12 78.86 -8.01 -28.43
CA ALA A 12 79.82 -9.14 -28.41
C ALA A 12 79.05 -10.36 -27.84
N THR A 13 78.74 -11.43 -28.57
CA THR A 13 79.57 -12.48 -29.19
C THR A 13 80.18 -13.47 -28.18
N SER A 14 80.06 -14.75 -28.56
CA SER A 14 80.64 -16.00 -28.03
C SER A 14 79.84 -16.65 -26.89
N THR A 15 79.49 -17.93 -26.92
CA THR A 15 80.11 -19.07 -27.62
C THR A 15 79.12 -20.23 -27.62
N ASP A 16 79.02 -20.93 -28.75
CA ASP A 16 78.54 -22.31 -28.93
C ASP A 16 79.31 -23.27 -27.96
N PRO A 17 78.93 -24.58 -27.74
CA PRO A 17 78.37 -25.43 -28.80
C PRO A 17 77.49 -26.65 -28.42
N VAL A 18 77.07 -27.30 -29.50
CA VAL A 18 76.80 -28.75 -29.70
C VAL A 18 75.37 -29.26 -29.52
N GLN A 19 74.90 -29.73 -30.67
CA GLN A 19 73.71 -30.49 -31.01
C GLN A 19 74.09 -31.96 -31.23
N SER A 20 73.07 -32.83 -31.17
CA SER A 20 72.97 -34.24 -31.61
C SER A 20 72.95 -35.23 -30.42
N ASP A 21 72.02 -36.18 -30.28
CA ASP A 21 71.24 -36.92 -31.29
C ASP A 21 69.84 -37.36 -30.81
N ARG A 22 69.01 -37.71 -31.80
CA ARG A 22 67.58 -38.11 -31.76
C ARG A 22 67.37 -39.60 -31.34
N PRO A 23 66.21 -40.26 -31.66
CA PRO A 23 64.90 -40.22 -31.00
C PRO A 23 64.44 -41.65 -30.59
N ASP A 24 63.28 -41.83 -29.96
CA ASP A 24 62.15 -42.58 -30.53
C ASP A 24 61.11 -43.08 -29.51
N GLN A 25 59.88 -43.09 -30.03
CA GLN A 25 58.76 -44.00 -29.75
C GLN A 25 57.78 -43.70 -28.60
N ALA A 26 56.57 -43.36 -29.06
CA ALA A 26 55.33 -43.35 -28.32
C ALA A 26 54.73 -44.77 -28.22
N ASP A 27 54.04 -45.06 -27.12
CA ASP A 27 52.90 -45.99 -27.13
C ASP A 27 51.88 -45.59 -26.06
N GLY A 28 50.60 -45.71 -26.40
CA GLY A 28 49.46 -45.25 -25.61
C GLY A 28 48.83 -46.32 -24.74
N SER A 29 48.15 -45.92 -23.66
CA SER A 29 47.23 -46.78 -22.92
C SER A 29 46.09 -45.97 -22.26
N LYS A 30 44.87 -46.54 -22.31
CA LYS A 30 43.56 -46.00 -21.89
C LYS A 30 43.40 -45.91 -20.36
N PRO A 31 42.44 -45.11 -19.83
CA PRO A 31 42.43 -44.71 -18.43
C PRO A 31 41.72 -45.72 -17.52
N HIS A 32 42.32 -46.01 -16.37
CA HIS A 32 41.68 -46.71 -15.25
C HIS A 32 41.22 -45.66 -14.23
N LEU A 33 39.90 -45.51 -14.03
CA LEU A 33 39.34 -44.54 -13.09
C LEU A 33 39.46 -45.05 -11.65
N GLY A 34 40.64 -44.86 -11.04
CA GLY A 34 40.88 -45.16 -9.64
C GLY A 34 40.25 -44.11 -8.71
N PHE A 35 39.43 -44.56 -7.77
CA PHE A 35 38.88 -43.76 -6.67
C PHE A 35 39.92 -43.70 -5.55
N THR A 36 40.71 -42.64 -5.52
CA THR A 36 41.67 -42.38 -4.43
C THR A 36 41.04 -41.48 -3.36
N PRO A 37 41.30 -41.69 -2.07
CA PRO A 37 40.71 -40.90 -0.98
C PRO A 37 41.00 -39.40 -1.14
N SER A 38 42.13 -39.06 -1.76
CA SER A 38 42.49 -37.67 -2.10
C SER A 38 41.52 -37.01 -3.09
N ARG A 39 40.88 -37.78 -4.00
CA ARG A 39 39.86 -37.26 -4.92
C ARG A 39 38.54 -36.99 -4.20
N VAL A 40 38.19 -37.81 -3.20
CA VAL A 40 36.99 -37.59 -2.38
C VAL A 40 37.15 -36.33 -1.54
N VAL A 41 38.30 -36.16 -0.90
CA VAL A 41 38.61 -34.95 -0.12
C VAL A 41 38.60 -33.72 -1.02
N PHE A 42 39.18 -33.79 -2.22
CA PHE A 42 39.18 -32.69 -3.17
C PHE A 42 37.75 -32.33 -3.64
N LEU A 43 36.93 -33.32 -3.98
CA LEU A 43 35.52 -33.11 -4.33
C LEU A 43 34.71 -32.55 -3.16
N PHE A 44 35.00 -32.98 -1.93
CA PHE A 44 34.36 -32.46 -0.73
C PHE A 44 34.74 -31.00 -0.46
N VAL A 45 36.00 -30.63 -0.65
CA VAL A 45 36.46 -29.23 -0.53
C VAL A 45 35.83 -28.35 -1.62
N LEU A 46 35.74 -28.85 -2.86
CA LEU A 46 35.04 -28.15 -3.95
C LEU A 46 33.55 -27.98 -3.64
N PHE A 47 32.89 -29.00 -3.10
CA PHE A 47 31.49 -28.95 -2.68
C PHE A 47 31.25 -27.95 -1.54
N LEU A 48 32.13 -27.90 -0.54
CA LEU A 48 32.05 -26.90 0.52
C LEU A 48 32.29 -25.48 0.00
N SER A 49 33.22 -25.31 -0.94
CA SER A 49 33.50 -24.01 -1.55
C SER A 49 32.32 -23.52 -2.41
N SER A 50 31.66 -24.41 -3.16
CA SER A 50 30.50 -24.08 -3.98
C SER A 50 29.26 -23.82 -3.14
N ILE A 51 29.07 -24.51 -2.01
CA ILE A 51 28.02 -24.19 -1.03
C ILE A 51 28.27 -22.82 -0.40
N SER A 52 29.52 -22.51 -0.02
CA SER A 52 29.87 -21.20 0.52
C SER A 52 29.60 -20.09 -0.50
N LEU A 53 29.99 -20.32 -1.76
CA LEU A 53 29.70 -19.41 -2.87
C LEU A 53 28.18 -19.29 -3.12
N LEU A 54 27.44 -20.40 -3.06
CA LEU A 54 25.99 -20.42 -3.19
C LEU A 54 25.30 -19.67 -2.05
N ILE A 55 25.79 -19.74 -0.81
CA ILE A 55 25.26 -18.95 0.33
C ILE A 55 25.53 -17.46 0.12
N ILE A 56 26.70 -17.09 -0.43
CA ILE A 56 27.06 -15.69 -0.72
C ILE A 56 26.25 -15.12 -1.89
N TYR A 57 25.93 -15.95 -2.90
CA TYR A 57 25.12 -15.57 -4.06
C TYR A 57 23.62 -15.89 -3.92
N LEU A 58 23.19 -16.54 -2.84
CA LEU A 58 21.79 -16.57 -2.48
C LEU A 58 21.42 -15.11 -2.20
N PRO A 59 20.49 -14.51 -2.95
CA PRO A 59 19.99 -13.22 -2.58
C PRO A 59 19.40 -13.43 -1.19
N SER A 60 19.97 -12.75 -0.18
CA SER A 60 19.24 -12.41 1.02
C SER A 60 18.06 -11.59 0.55
N GLY A 61 17.01 -12.28 0.10
CA GLY A 61 15.68 -11.74 0.00
C GLY A 61 15.34 -11.37 1.42
N THR A 62 15.70 -10.16 1.83
CA THR A 62 14.82 -9.38 2.67
C THR A 62 13.47 -9.48 2.01
N SER A 63 12.67 -10.46 2.46
CA SER A 63 11.24 -10.42 2.25
C SER A 63 10.86 -8.99 2.62
N PRO A 64 10.19 -8.23 1.74
CA PRO A 64 9.63 -6.98 2.19
C PRO A 64 8.78 -7.36 3.38
N VAL A 65 9.17 -6.92 4.58
CA VAL A 65 8.32 -7.05 5.76
C VAL A 65 7.00 -6.44 5.29
N PRO A 66 5.91 -7.23 5.16
CA PRO A 66 4.65 -6.65 4.74
C PRO A 66 4.40 -5.48 5.68
N PRO A 67 4.01 -4.30 5.16
CA PRO A 67 3.78 -3.14 6.01
C PRO A 67 2.90 -3.62 7.17
N ALA A 68 3.40 -3.43 8.40
CA ALA A 68 2.79 -4.00 9.59
C ALA A 68 1.29 -3.67 9.57
N THR A 69 0.47 -4.71 9.46
CA THR A 69 -0.95 -4.52 9.19
C THR A 69 -1.57 -3.72 10.34
N VAL A 70 -2.12 -2.54 10.04
CA VAL A 70 -2.72 -1.71 11.11
C VAL A 70 -3.98 -2.39 11.63
N LEU A 71 -3.82 -3.04 12.78
CA LEU A 71 -4.88 -3.75 13.50
C LEU A 71 -5.99 -2.80 13.97
N SER A 72 -7.17 -3.34 14.24
CA SER A 72 -8.29 -2.60 14.81
C SER A 72 -7.97 -2.04 16.20
N VAL A 73 -8.72 -1.03 16.64
CA VAL A 73 -8.55 -0.44 18.00
C VAL A 73 -8.78 -1.46 19.11
N TYR A 74 -9.60 -2.49 18.86
CA TYR A 74 -9.85 -3.59 19.80
C TYR A 74 -8.64 -4.52 19.92
N GLU A 75 -8.08 -4.94 18.78
CA GLU A 75 -6.89 -5.80 18.74
C GLU A 75 -5.64 -5.08 19.30
N ARG A 76 -5.60 -3.75 19.19
CA ARG A 76 -4.55 -2.91 19.78
C ARG A 76 -4.76 -2.62 21.27
N GLY A 77 -5.86 -3.08 21.87
CA GLY A 77 -6.15 -2.84 23.29
C GLY A 77 -6.43 -1.37 23.64
N LEU A 78 -6.80 -0.54 22.67
CA LEU A 78 -7.03 0.90 22.86
C LEU A 78 -8.43 1.22 23.42
N VAL A 79 -9.31 0.22 23.49
CA VAL A 79 -10.65 0.36 24.09
C VAL A 79 -10.57 -0.09 25.55
N THR A 80 -10.16 0.82 26.42
CA THR A 80 -9.91 0.59 27.84
C THR A 80 -10.44 1.76 28.68
N PRO A 81 -10.90 1.54 29.93
CA PRO A 81 -11.25 2.64 30.84
C PRO A 81 -10.06 3.54 31.18
N ASP A 82 -8.85 2.99 31.22
CA ASP A 82 -7.63 3.69 31.63
C ASP A 82 -6.90 4.28 30.41
N ILE A 83 -7.47 5.31 29.78
CA ILE A 83 -6.90 5.96 28.59
C ILE A 83 -6.34 7.36 28.88
N SER A 84 -5.14 7.67 28.39
CA SER A 84 -4.54 9.00 28.49
C SER A 84 -4.83 9.85 27.26
N TYR A 85 -4.90 11.18 27.43
CA TYR A 85 -5.02 12.10 26.31
C TYR A 85 -3.86 11.98 25.31
N LYS A 86 -2.66 11.60 25.79
CA LYS A 86 -1.48 11.38 24.93
C LYS A 86 -1.70 10.21 23.97
N ASP A 87 -2.35 9.16 24.43
CA ASP A 87 -2.67 7.99 23.62
C ASP A 87 -3.67 8.37 22.52
N ILE A 88 -4.69 9.17 22.86
CA ILE A 88 -5.66 9.69 21.88
C ILE A 88 -4.96 10.56 20.83
N LEU A 89 -4.08 11.47 21.25
CA LEU A 89 -3.34 12.33 20.31
C LEU A 89 -2.41 11.51 19.39
N ALA A 90 -1.81 10.44 19.89
CA ALA A 90 -0.96 9.56 19.08
C ALA A 90 -1.74 8.67 18.11
N GLU A 91 -2.97 8.28 18.47
CA GLU A 91 -3.71 7.22 17.77
C GLU A 91 -4.94 7.69 16.98
N ASN A 92 -5.44 8.92 17.18
CA ASN A 92 -6.73 9.37 16.59
C ASN A 92 -6.78 9.33 15.05
N GLU A 93 -5.64 9.46 14.37
CA GLU A 93 -5.57 9.40 12.91
C GLU A 93 -5.40 7.97 12.39
N ARG A 94 -5.05 7.01 13.26
CA ARG A 94 -4.70 5.64 12.90
C ARG A 94 -5.94 4.75 12.88
N VAL A 95 -6.44 4.53 11.68
CA VAL A 95 -7.57 3.63 11.40
C VAL A 95 -7.08 2.25 10.96
N SER A 96 -7.87 1.21 11.19
CA SER A 96 -7.55 -0.14 10.72
C SER A 96 -7.40 -0.17 9.20
N GLU A 97 -6.48 -1.02 8.71
CA GLU A 97 -6.36 -1.32 7.28
C GLU A 97 -7.65 -1.89 6.70
N ASN A 98 -8.36 -2.71 7.47
CA ASN A 98 -9.65 -3.24 7.05
C ASN A 98 -10.77 -2.21 7.28
N ARG A 99 -10.85 -1.26 6.35
CA ARG A 99 -11.88 -0.21 6.34
C ARG A 99 -13.24 -0.74 5.92
N SER A 100 -13.28 -1.89 5.25
CA SER A 100 -14.52 -2.46 4.72
C SER A 100 -15.29 -3.33 5.72
N HIS A 101 -14.60 -3.89 6.71
CA HIS A 101 -15.22 -4.77 7.69
C HIS A 101 -16.17 -4.01 8.62
N ARG A 102 -17.39 -4.51 8.78
CA ARG A 102 -18.41 -3.91 9.64
C ARG A 102 -18.61 -4.77 10.88
N HIS A 103 -18.20 -4.25 12.03
CA HIS A 103 -18.35 -4.93 13.32
C HIS A 103 -19.77 -4.80 13.91
N PHE A 104 -20.49 -3.73 13.57
CA PHE A 104 -21.82 -3.45 14.11
C PHE A 104 -22.91 -3.87 13.14
N VAL A 105 -23.75 -4.82 13.54
CA VAL A 105 -24.72 -5.51 12.65
C VAL A 105 -25.97 -4.68 12.35
N ASN A 106 -26.43 -3.84 13.27
CA ASN A 106 -27.68 -3.10 13.13
C ASN A 106 -27.52 -1.88 12.21
N PRO A 107 -28.60 -1.40 11.58
CA PRO A 107 -28.55 -0.24 10.68
C PRO A 107 -27.80 0.96 11.29
N VAL A 108 -26.93 1.55 10.47
CA VAL A 108 -26.13 2.74 10.83
C VAL A 108 -26.44 3.86 9.86
N LEU A 109 -26.85 5.01 10.42
CA LEU A 109 -27.06 6.27 9.72
C LEU A 109 -25.91 7.22 10.04
N ALA A 110 -25.30 7.82 9.01
CA ALA A 110 -24.30 8.88 9.18
C ALA A 110 -24.82 10.21 8.63
N TYR A 111 -24.63 11.29 9.37
CA TYR A 111 -24.85 12.64 8.86
C TYR A 111 -23.59 13.18 8.18
N VAL A 112 -23.78 13.86 7.06
CA VAL A 112 -22.70 14.56 6.34
C VAL A 112 -23.12 16.00 6.12
N THR A 113 -22.25 16.95 6.46
CA THR A 113 -22.60 18.37 6.49
C THR A 113 -21.69 19.18 5.57
N PRO A 114 -22.21 20.16 4.79
CA PRO A 114 -21.40 20.97 3.88
C PRO A 114 -20.25 21.74 4.54
N TRP A 115 -20.44 22.21 5.78
CA TRP A 115 -19.43 22.97 6.53
C TRP A 115 -18.31 22.12 7.14
N ASN A 116 -18.35 20.79 6.97
CA ASN A 116 -17.29 19.89 7.39
C ASN A 116 -16.95 18.93 6.24
N SER A 117 -16.10 19.40 5.32
CA SER A 117 -15.73 18.69 4.10
C SER A 117 -15.13 17.30 4.36
N LYS A 118 -14.41 17.11 5.48
CA LYS A 118 -13.85 15.80 5.88
C LYS A 118 -14.93 14.72 5.99
N GLY A 119 -16.18 15.10 6.29
CA GLY A 119 -17.31 14.17 6.31
C GLY A 119 -17.58 13.49 4.96
N TYR A 120 -17.38 14.21 3.85
CA TYR A 120 -17.55 13.68 2.50
C TYR A 120 -16.51 12.61 2.19
N ASP A 121 -15.26 12.82 2.62
CA ASP A 121 -14.18 11.85 2.44
C ASP A 121 -14.37 10.62 3.32
N MET A 122 -14.73 10.81 4.59
CA MET A 122 -14.97 9.69 5.52
C MET A 122 -16.14 8.82 5.06
N ALA A 123 -17.20 9.42 4.51
CA ALA A 123 -18.33 8.72 3.92
C ALA A 123 -17.91 7.77 2.78
N LYS A 124 -16.93 8.18 1.96
CA LYS A 124 -16.38 7.35 0.88
C LYS A 124 -15.46 6.26 1.42
N VAL A 125 -14.54 6.63 2.31
CA VAL A 125 -13.54 5.71 2.88
C VAL A 125 -14.18 4.58 3.69
N PHE A 126 -15.25 4.87 4.43
CA PHE A 126 -15.92 3.91 5.32
C PHE A 126 -17.33 3.53 4.84
N ASN A 127 -17.61 3.69 3.55
CA ASN A 127 -18.93 3.50 2.94
C ASN A 127 -19.64 2.21 3.40
N SER A 128 -18.94 1.08 3.37
CA SER A 128 -19.46 -0.25 3.73
C SER A 128 -19.77 -0.44 5.22
N LYS A 129 -19.33 0.48 6.09
CA LYS A 129 -19.71 0.49 7.51
C LYS A 129 -21.09 1.11 7.74
N PHE A 130 -21.64 1.83 6.76
CA PHE A 130 -22.92 2.51 6.86
C PHE A 130 -24.02 1.79 6.06
N THR A 131 -25.26 1.92 6.53
CA THR A 131 -26.45 1.52 5.76
C THR A 131 -27.09 2.71 5.08
N HIS A 132 -27.01 3.87 5.73
CA HIS A 132 -27.63 5.10 5.27
C HIS A 132 -26.67 6.27 5.47
N ILE A 133 -26.61 7.18 4.52
CA ILE A 133 -25.96 8.48 4.65
C ILE A 133 -27.01 9.57 4.44
N SER A 134 -27.12 10.47 5.42
CA SER A 134 -28.02 11.61 5.38
C SER A 134 -27.22 12.90 5.20
N PRO A 135 -27.03 13.35 3.95
CA PRO A 135 -26.44 14.66 3.72
C PRO A 135 -27.40 15.77 4.18
N VAL A 136 -26.82 16.80 4.79
CA VAL A 136 -27.54 17.92 5.39
C VAL A 136 -27.56 19.09 4.41
N TRP A 137 -28.34 18.94 3.34
CA TRP A 137 -28.45 19.96 2.28
C TRP A 137 -29.76 20.73 2.37
N TYR A 138 -30.87 20.04 2.60
CA TYR A 138 -32.17 20.63 2.33
C TYR A 138 -32.81 21.31 3.54
N GLN A 139 -33.44 22.44 3.27
CA GLN A 139 -34.37 23.11 4.18
C GLN A 139 -35.67 23.40 3.43
N LEU A 140 -36.80 23.27 4.12
CA LEU A 140 -38.12 23.60 3.62
C LEU A 140 -38.61 24.83 4.39
N LYS A 141 -38.65 25.99 3.73
CA LYS A 141 -39.04 27.27 4.34
C LYS A 141 -40.49 27.63 4.02
N SER A 142 -41.19 28.23 4.99
CA SER A 142 -42.49 28.87 4.76
C SER A 142 -42.30 30.21 4.05
N GLU A 143 -42.89 30.36 2.86
CA GLU A 143 -43.04 31.65 2.18
C GLU A 143 -44.54 31.88 1.92
N GLY A 144 -45.17 32.61 2.85
CA GLY A 144 -46.61 32.83 2.86
C GLY A 144 -47.38 31.51 2.94
N ASN A 145 -48.13 31.17 1.88
CA ASN A 145 -48.94 29.95 1.84
C ASN A 145 -48.22 28.74 1.23
N LYS A 146 -46.95 28.87 0.82
CA LYS A 146 -46.17 27.84 0.12
C LYS A 146 -44.97 27.39 0.94
N LEU A 147 -44.53 26.16 0.68
CA LEU A 147 -43.28 25.61 1.20
C LEU A 147 -42.26 25.58 0.08
N ILE A 148 -41.10 26.22 0.28
CA ILE A 148 -40.04 26.30 -0.71
C ILE A 148 -38.84 25.48 -0.25
N LEU A 149 -38.37 24.57 -1.12
CA LEU A 149 -37.18 23.77 -0.88
C LEU A 149 -35.92 24.59 -1.23
N GLN A 150 -35.01 24.73 -0.27
CA GLN A 150 -33.72 25.39 -0.40
C GLN A 150 -32.56 24.39 -0.22
N GLY A 151 -31.34 24.82 -0.53
CA GLY A 151 -30.12 24.02 -0.36
C GLY A 151 -29.79 23.09 -1.53
N GLN A 152 -30.46 23.25 -2.67
CA GLN A 152 -30.21 22.46 -3.88
C GLN A 152 -28.81 22.66 -4.48
N HIS A 153 -28.17 23.81 -4.20
CA HIS A 153 -26.83 24.12 -4.66
C HIS A 153 -25.73 23.35 -3.91
N ASP A 154 -26.02 22.81 -2.71
CA ASP A 154 -25.08 21.99 -1.94
C ASP A 154 -25.03 20.52 -2.39
N VAL A 155 -25.90 20.14 -3.33
CA VAL A 155 -26.03 18.77 -3.82
C VAL A 155 -24.85 18.41 -4.70
N ASP A 156 -24.07 17.44 -4.25
CA ASP A 156 -22.95 16.90 -5.03
C ASP A 156 -23.32 15.55 -5.65
N LEU A 157 -23.70 15.58 -6.94
CA LEU A 157 -24.03 14.39 -7.71
C LEU A 157 -22.82 13.48 -7.96
N GLY A 158 -21.62 14.06 -8.06
CA GLY A 158 -20.38 13.31 -8.23
C GLY A 158 -20.07 12.48 -6.99
N TRP A 159 -20.17 13.10 -5.82
CA TRP A 159 -20.03 12.44 -4.54
C TRP A 159 -21.07 11.33 -4.31
N ILE A 160 -22.34 11.57 -4.66
CA ILE A 160 -23.38 10.52 -4.60
C ILE A 160 -23.01 9.35 -5.51
N SER A 161 -22.52 9.62 -6.72
CA SER A 161 -22.08 8.58 -7.67
C SER A 161 -20.94 7.76 -7.10
N GLU A 162 -19.94 8.40 -6.49
CA GLU A 162 -18.83 7.71 -5.81
C GLU A 162 -19.31 6.81 -4.67
N LEU A 163 -20.25 7.28 -3.85
CA LEU A 163 -20.82 6.48 -2.77
C LEU A 163 -21.56 5.23 -3.28
N ARG A 164 -22.27 5.32 -4.41
CA ARG A 164 -23.01 4.20 -4.98
C ARG A 164 -22.13 3.12 -5.59
N LYS A 165 -20.89 3.45 -5.98
CA LYS A 165 -19.90 2.45 -6.42
C LYS A 165 -19.58 1.43 -5.32
N GLY A 166 -19.76 1.80 -4.05
CA GLY A 166 -19.53 0.94 -2.88
C GLY A 166 -20.63 -0.10 -2.61
N GLY A 167 -21.77 -0.06 -3.33
CA GLY A 167 -22.85 -1.06 -3.19
C GLY A 167 -24.12 -0.50 -2.53
N ASN A 168 -24.70 -1.26 -1.59
CA ASN A 168 -26.08 -1.12 -1.07
C ASN A 168 -26.34 0.10 -0.16
N LEU A 169 -25.48 1.11 -0.18
CA LEU A 169 -25.64 2.29 0.67
C LEU A 169 -26.80 3.18 0.19
N LEU A 170 -27.70 3.55 1.11
CA LEU A 170 -28.80 4.46 0.82
C LEU A 170 -28.43 5.91 1.14
N VAL A 171 -28.54 6.80 0.16
CA VAL A 171 -28.42 8.25 0.38
C VAL A 171 -29.81 8.82 0.66
N VAL A 172 -30.02 9.29 1.89
CA VAL A 172 -31.30 9.76 2.43
C VAL A 172 -31.18 11.18 2.98
N PRO A 173 -31.20 12.21 2.13
CA PRO A 173 -30.97 13.60 2.54
C PRO A 173 -31.90 14.07 3.67
N ARG A 174 -31.33 14.77 4.64
CA ARG A 174 -32.09 15.41 5.72
C ARG A 174 -32.86 16.60 5.13
N ILE A 175 -34.13 16.73 5.49
CA ILE A 175 -34.95 17.91 5.18
C ILE A 175 -35.31 18.58 6.50
N LEU A 176 -34.83 19.80 6.72
CA LEU A 176 -35.21 20.61 7.87
C LEU A 176 -36.45 21.44 7.54
N LEU A 177 -37.53 21.31 8.31
CA LEU A 177 -38.69 22.17 8.18
C LEU A 177 -38.48 23.45 9.00
N GLU A 178 -38.35 24.59 8.31
CA GLU A 178 -38.27 25.93 8.90
C GLU A 178 -39.60 26.65 8.64
N ALA A 179 -40.58 26.40 9.51
CA ALA A 179 -41.87 27.06 9.45
C ALA A 179 -42.13 27.84 10.74
N ILE A 180 -42.79 29.00 10.62
CA ILE A 180 -43.27 29.75 11.78
C ILE A 180 -44.42 28.94 12.41
N PRO A 181 -44.34 28.53 13.69
CA PRO A 181 -45.34 27.65 14.30
C PRO A 181 -46.78 28.19 14.22
N ALA A 182 -46.95 29.51 14.30
CA ALA A 182 -48.26 30.16 14.26
C ALA A 182 -49.00 29.91 12.93
N GLU A 183 -48.31 29.98 11.79
CA GLU A 183 -48.90 29.82 10.46
C GLU A 183 -49.38 28.38 10.22
N VAL A 184 -48.59 27.40 10.66
CA VAL A 184 -48.92 25.96 10.52
C VAL A 184 -50.08 25.56 11.43
N LEU A 185 -50.13 26.09 12.66
CA LEU A 185 -51.16 25.76 13.65
C LEU A 185 -52.52 26.40 13.34
N VAL A 186 -52.54 27.66 12.87
CA VAL A 186 -53.79 28.33 12.47
C VAL A 186 -54.44 27.60 11.29
N LYS A 187 -53.63 27.18 10.31
CA LYS A 187 -54.11 26.47 9.11
C LYS A 187 -54.68 25.09 9.44
N LYS A 188 -54.04 24.34 10.36
CA LYS A 188 -54.54 23.02 10.82
C LYS A 188 -55.87 23.13 11.57
N LYS A 189 -56.11 24.24 12.27
CA LYS A 189 -57.38 24.49 13.00
C LYS A 189 -58.52 24.87 12.06
N GLN A 190 -58.24 25.52 10.92
CA GLN A 190 -59.23 25.83 9.89
C GLN A 190 -59.60 24.60 9.04
N LEU A 191 -58.61 23.77 8.66
CA LEU A 191 -58.85 22.54 7.90
C LEU A 191 -59.65 21.47 8.67
N ARG A 192 -59.64 21.51 10.01
CA ARG A 192 -60.44 20.61 10.87
C ARG A 192 -61.85 21.10 11.14
N ARG A 193 -62.20 22.29 10.67
CA ARG A 193 -63.52 22.93 10.85
C ARG A 193 -64.36 22.93 9.57
N GLN A 194 -63.80 22.44 8.46
CA GLN A 194 -64.50 22.09 7.23
C GLN A 194 -64.69 20.58 7.20
#